data_AF-A0AAW9IGB5-F1
#
_entry.id   AF-A0AAW9IGB5-F1
#
_cell.length_a   1.000
_cell.length_b   1.000
_cell.length_c   1.000
_cell.angle_alpha   90.00
_cell.angle_beta   90.00
_cell.angle_gamma   90.00
#
_symmetry.space_group_name_H-M   'P 1'
#
loop_
_entity.id
_entity.type
_entity.pdbx_description
1 polymer ?
#
loop_
_entity_poly.entity_id
_entity_poly.type
_entity_poly.pdbx_seq_one_letter_code
_entity_poly.pdbx_strand_id
1 'polypeptide(L)'
;GEFIEKIKPLAVIDAILAKKNIGTNKNMAPITIALGPGFNAGVDVDIVIETMRGHNLGRLIFEGYAKENTGIPGEIGGYSKEIVIYSECEGSIKNLKSIGDIIKKGEVLATINEKEVLAPIDGLLRGLIKDGTNVHLGQKIGAIHPRLKAGQKYTTISDKARNIGGGVLEAI
;
A
#
# COMPACT_ATOMS: atom_id res chain seq x y z
N GLY A 1 1.32 -13.20 14.88
CA GLY A 1 -0.03 -12.88 15.37
C GLY A 1 -0.28 -13.39 16.77
N GLU A 2 0.68 -13.24 17.70
CA GLU A 2 0.58 -13.82 19.05
C GLU A 2 -0.61 -13.30 19.89
N PHE A 3 -1.10 -12.10 19.57
CA PHE A 3 -2.24 -11.52 20.25
C PHE A 3 -3.59 -12.06 19.78
N ILE A 4 -3.65 -12.71 18.61
CA ILE A 4 -4.91 -13.22 18.04
C ILE A 4 -5.50 -14.29 18.96
N GLU A 5 -4.69 -15.26 19.40
CA GLU A 5 -5.13 -16.32 20.30
C GLU A 5 -5.54 -15.80 21.69
N LYS A 6 -4.94 -14.68 22.13
CA LYS A 6 -5.21 -14.06 23.44
C LYS A 6 -6.49 -13.23 23.42
N ILE A 7 -6.67 -12.41 22.37
CA ILE A 7 -7.79 -11.47 22.24
C ILE A 7 -9.04 -12.18 21.69
N LYS A 8 -8.85 -13.26 20.91
CA LYS A 8 -9.91 -14.01 20.21
C LYS A 8 -10.85 -13.07 19.45
N PRO A 9 -10.33 -12.27 18.51
CA PRO A 9 -11.14 -11.28 17.80
C PRO A 9 -12.22 -11.97 16.97
N LEU A 10 -13.33 -11.27 16.74
CA LEU A 10 -14.38 -11.73 15.82
C LEU A 10 -13.84 -11.86 14.39
N ALA A 11 -13.02 -10.90 13.95
CA ALA A 11 -12.46 -10.86 12.61
C ALA A 11 -10.94 -10.60 12.62
N VAL A 12 -10.22 -11.25 11.70
CA VAL A 12 -8.81 -10.98 11.39
C VAL A 12 -8.71 -10.54 9.93
N ILE A 13 -8.12 -9.37 9.70
CA ILE A 13 -7.95 -8.79 8.37
C ILE A 13 -6.46 -8.73 8.03
N ASP A 14 -6.03 -9.47 7.01
CA ASP A 14 -4.68 -9.36 6.44
C ASP A 14 -4.62 -8.21 5.43
N ALA A 15 -4.13 -7.07 5.92
CA ALA A 15 -3.83 -5.89 5.13
C ALA A 15 -2.33 -5.70 4.89
N ILE A 16 -1.51 -6.76 5.01
CA ILE A 16 -0.04 -6.69 4.86
C ILE A 16 0.35 -6.40 3.41
N LEU A 17 -0.49 -6.81 2.45
CA LEU A 17 -0.28 -6.61 1.01
C LEU A 17 1.01 -7.24 0.47
N ALA A 18 1.47 -8.34 1.08
CA ALA A 18 2.67 -9.09 0.68
C ALA A 18 2.57 -9.75 -0.71
N LYS A 19 1.38 -9.76 -1.34
CA LYS A 19 1.06 -10.36 -2.64
C LYS A 19 1.19 -11.90 -2.69
N LYS A 20 1.39 -12.51 -1.52
CA LYS A 20 1.42 -13.94 -1.25
C LYS A 20 1.00 -14.15 0.20
N ASN A 21 0.41 -15.30 0.49
CA ASN A 21 0.14 -15.70 1.86
C ASN A 21 1.48 -15.97 2.59
N ILE A 22 1.70 -15.27 3.70
CA ILE A 22 2.90 -15.42 4.56
C ILE A 22 2.59 -15.98 5.95
N GLY A 23 1.37 -16.48 6.17
CA GLY A 23 0.98 -17.13 7.43
C GLY A 23 -0.45 -16.89 7.90
N THR A 24 -1.25 -16.11 7.16
CA THR A 24 -2.66 -15.91 7.50
C THR A 24 -3.47 -17.13 7.06
N ASN A 25 -4.36 -17.61 7.93
CA ASN A 25 -5.20 -18.77 7.62
C ASN A 25 -6.60 -18.63 8.24
N LYS A 26 -7.56 -19.39 7.70
CA LYS A 26 -8.99 -19.35 8.03
C LYS A 26 -9.32 -19.63 9.50
N ASN A 27 -8.42 -20.31 10.22
CA ASN A 27 -8.65 -20.69 11.62
C ASN A 27 -8.19 -19.62 12.63
N MET A 28 -7.66 -18.48 12.16
CA MET A 28 -7.18 -17.42 13.05
C MET A 28 -8.30 -16.68 13.78
N ALA A 29 -9.51 -16.64 13.22
CA ALA A 29 -10.69 -16.01 13.81
C ALA A 29 -11.98 -16.56 13.17
N PRO A 30 -13.16 -16.33 13.75
CA PRO A 30 -14.44 -16.69 13.12
C PRO A 30 -14.64 -16.10 11.73
N ILE A 31 -14.10 -14.90 11.47
CA ILE A 31 -14.09 -14.26 10.15
C ILE A 31 -12.64 -13.91 9.79
N THR A 32 -12.18 -14.38 8.64
CA THR A 32 -10.84 -14.08 8.11
C THR A 32 -10.95 -13.43 6.74
N ILE A 33 -10.35 -12.25 6.61
CA ILE A 33 -10.41 -11.44 5.39
C ILE A 33 -9.00 -11.14 4.92
N ALA A 34 -8.72 -11.31 3.64
CA ALA A 34 -7.45 -10.88 3.05
C ALA A 34 -7.64 -9.80 1.99
N LEU A 35 -6.69 -8.87 1.87
CA LEU A 35 -6.73 -7.81 0.88
C LEU A 35 -5.84 -8.11 -0.33
N GLY A 36 -6.47 -8.30 -1.49
CA GLY A 36 -5.77 -8.42 -2.76
C GLY A 36 -5.18 -9.81 -3.03
N PRO A 37 -4.24 -9.92 -3.98
CA PRO A 37 -3.75 -11.21 -4.47
C PRO A 37 -2.90 -11.96 -3.46
N GLY A 38 -2.77 -13.27 -3.67
CA GLY A 38 -1.95 -14.16 -2.87
C GLY A 38 -2.72 -15.05 -1.89
N PHE A 39 -4.05 -14.99 -1.92
CA PHE A 39 -4.96 -15.76 -1.07
C PHE A 39 -6.10 -16.37 -1.90
N ASN A 40 -6.45 -17.60 -1.59
CA ASN A 40 -7.61 -18.30 -2.10
C ASN A 40 -8.78 -18.21 -1.12
N ALA A 41 -9.81 -17.43 -1.44
CA ALA A 41 -11.05 -17.36 -0.67
C ALA A 41 -11.73 -18.72 -0.59
N GLY A 42 -12.30 -19.02 0.58
CA GLY A 42 -12.88 -20.32 0.92
C GLY A 42 -11.85 -21.33 1.45
N VAL A 43 -10.58 -21.19 1.09
CA VAL A 43 -9.47 -22.11 1.44
C VAL A 43 -8.50 -21.49 2.44
N ASP A 44 -7.81 -20.42 2.05
CA ASP A 44 -6.82 -19.73 2.91
C ASP A 44 -7.51 -18.82 3.92
N VAL A 45 -8.57 -18.14 3.50
CA VAL A 45 -9.37 -17.20 4.30
C VAL A 45 -10.84 -17.32 3.89
N ASP A 46 -11.76 -16.74 4.67
CA ASP A 46 -13.19 -16.74 4.32
C ASP A 46 -13.46 -15.86 3.11
N ILE A 47 -12.90 -14.64 3.09
CA ILE A 47 -13.21 -13.62 2.08
C ILE A 47 -11.92 -12.95 1.61
N VAL A 48 -11.81 -12.72 0.31
CA VAL A 48 -10.78 -11.86 -0.27
C VAL A 48 -11.43 -10.59 -0.82
N ILE A 49 -10.84 -9.43 -0.56
CA ILE A 49 -11.28 -8.15 -1.13
C ILE A 49 -10.43 -7.80 -2.34
N GLU A 50 -11.06 -7.51 -3.48
CA GLU A 50 -10.36 -7.05 -4.69
C GLU A 50 -9.73 -5.66 -4.47
N THR A 51 -8.43 -5.54 -4.79
CA THR A 51 -7.66 -4.30 -4.58
C THR A 51 -7.13 -3.68 -5.87
N MET A 52 -7.29 -4.34 -7.02
CA MET A 52 -6.98 -3.77 -8.33
C MET A 52 -8.02 -2.71 -8.68
N ARG A 53 -7.55 -1.55 -9.20
CA ARG A 53 -8.45 -0.53 -9.72
C ARG A 53 -9.21 -1.09 -10.93
N GLY A 54 -10.51 -0.82 -10.99
CA GLY A 54 -11.41 -1.30 -12.04
C GLY A 54 -12.82 -1.46 -11.50
N HIS A 55 -13.70 -2.04 -12.31
CA HIS A 55 -15.12 -2.23 -11.96
C HIS A 55 -15.35 -3.12 -10.73
N ASN A 56 -14.38 -3.97 -10.38
CA ASN A 56 -14.48 -4.88 -9.24
C ASN A 56 -13.76 -4.37 -7.98
N LEU A 57 -13.23 -3.14 -7.95
CA LEU A 57 -12.48 -2.64 -6.80
C LEU A 57 -13.35 -2.66 -5.52
N GLY A 58 -12.86 -3.30 -4.46
CA GLY A 58 -13.58 -3.43 -3.19
C GLY A 58 -14.59 -4.59 -3.15
N ARG A 59 -14.75 -5.34 -4.24
CA ARG A 59 -15.65 -6.49 -4.31
C ARG A 59 -15.21 -7.60 -3.36
N LEU A 60 -16.19 -8.21 -2.68
CA LEU A 60 -16.02 -9.41 -1.87
C LEU A 60 -15.94 -10.64 -2.78
N ILE A 61 -14.93 -11.47 -2.55
CA ILE A 61 -14.68 -12.74 -3.23
C ILE A 61 -14.77 -13.83 -2.17
N PHE A 62 -15.78 -14.70 -2.28
CA PHE A 62 -16.01 -15.81 -1.35
C PHE A 62 -15.34 -17.11 -1.80
N GLU A 63 -15.03 -17.22 -3.10
CA GLU A 63 -14.35 -18.38 -3.69
C GLU A 63 -13.32 -17.91 -4.72
N GLY A 64 -12.11 -18.46 -4.67
CA GLY A 64 -11.04 -18.14 -5.61
C GLY A 64 -10.20 -16.92 -5.22
N TYR A 65 -9.59 -16.26 -6.20
CA TYR A 65 -8.54 -15.26 -5.96
C TYR A 65 -8.95 -13.87 -6.42
N ALA A 66 -8.44 -12.84 -5.73
CA ALA A 66 -8.36 -11.50 -6.32
C ALA A 66 -7.40 -11.48 -7.51
N LYS A 67 -7.53 -10.47 -8.37
CA LYS A 67 -6.72 -10.36 -9.58
C LYS A 67 -5.22 -10.23 -9.24
N GLU A 68 -4.41 -10.94 -10.01
CA GLU A 68 -2.97 -11.08 -9.78
C GLU A 68 -2.22 -9.74 -9.76
N ASN A 69 -1.11 -9.73 -9.01
CA ASN A 69 -0.23 -8.58 -8.96
C ASN A 69 0.52 -8.41 -10.29
N THR A 70 0.22 -7.34 -11.02
CA THR A 70 0.88 -7.03 -12.30
C THR A 70 2.31 -6.51 -12.14
N GLY A 71 2.71 -6.11 -10.92
CA GLY A 71 3.99 -5.44 -10.67
C GLY A 71 4.06 -4.01 -11.21
N ILE A 72 2.99 -3.51 -11.84
CA ILE A 72 2.92 -2.18 -12.44
C ILE A 72 1.95 -1.33 -11.62
N PRO A 73 2.39 -0.20 -11.04
CA PRO A 73 1.48 0.73 -10.38
C PRO A 73 0.41 1.26 -11.34
N GLY A 74 -0.82 1.43 -10.85
CA GLY A 74 -1.88 2.02 -11.67
C GLY A 74 -1.55 3.46 -12.08
N GLU A 75 -1.98 3.86 -13.27
CA GLU A 75 -1.74 5.21 -13.78
C GLU A 75 -2.51 6.26 -12.96
N ILE A 76 -1.82 7.34 -12.61
CA ILE A 76 -2.38 8.51 -11.95
C ILE A 76 -1.87 9.75 -12.68
N GLY A 77 -2.77 10.50 -13.30
CA GLY A 77 -2.41 11.77 -13.95
C GLY A 77 -1.37 11.65 -15.07
N GLY A 78 -1.31 10.51 -15.77
CA GLY A 78 -0.34 10.23 -16.83
C GLY A 78 0.97 9.58 -16.37
N TYR A 79 1.11 9.27 -15.08
CA TYR A 79 2.30 8.63 -14.52
C TYR A 79 1.95 7.29 -13.88
N SER A 80 2.87 6.32 -13.94
CA SER A 80 2.68 4.97 -13.37
C SER A 80 3.83 4.57 -12.47
N LYS A 81 4.99 4.18 -12.99
CA LYS A 81 6.12 3.76 -12.15
C LYS A 81 6.81 4.96 -11.50
N GLU A 82 6.75 6.11 -12.17
CA GLU A 82 7.39 7.36 -11.81
C GLU A 82 6.81 7.99 -10.55
N ILE A 83 5.58 7.62 -10.15
CA ILE A 83 4.98 8.13 -8.91
C ILE A 83 5.58 7.45 -7.66
N VAL A 84 6.30 6.34 -7.83
CA VAL A 84 6.87 5.55 -6.73
C VAL A 84 8.36 5.80 -6.66
N ILE A 85 8.85 6.08 -5.46
CA ILE A 85 10.27 6.29 -5.19
C ILE A 85 10.82 4.97 -4.63
N TYR A 86 11.86 4.45 -5.29
CA TYR A 86 12.59 3.27 -4.86
C TYR A 86 14.00 3.66 -4.42
N SER A 87 14.52 2.94 -3.44
CA SER A 87 15.90 3.12 -2.99
C SER A 87 16.88 2.63 -4.04
N GLU A 88 17.87 3.45 -4.40
CA GLU A 88 18.96 3.08 -5.31
C GLU A 88 20.18 2.50 -4.57
N CYS A 89 20.11 2.41 -3.24
CA CYS A 89 21.16 1.83 -2.41
C CYS A 89 20.60 1.27 -1.10
N GLU A 90 21.44 0.61 -0.32
CA GLU A 90 21.13 0.22 1.04
C GLU A 90 21.72 1.20 2.06
N GLY A 91 21.03 1.39 3.18
CA GLY A 91 21.49 2.30 4.23
C GLY A 91 20.39 2.88 5.09
N SER A 92 20.78 3.73 6.05
CA SER A 92 19.82 4.47 6.87
C SER A 92 19.33 5.68 6.11
N ILE A 93 18.01 5.79 5.92
CA ILE A 93 17.39 6.96 5.29
C ILE A 93 17.27 8.13 6.28
N LYS A 94 17.59 9.34 5.82
CA LYS A 94 17.32 10.61 6.48
C LYS A 94 16.43 11.46 5.60
N ASN A 95 15.19 11.67 6.03
CA ASN A 95 14.19 12.44 5.32
C ASN A 95 14.50 13.95 5.42
N LEU A 96 14.47 14.66 4.29
CA LEU A 96 14.66 16.11 4.21
C LEU A 96 13.35 16.85 3.87
N LYS A 97 12.35 16.11 3.41
CA LYS A 97 10.98 16.57 3.12
C LYS A 97 9.97 15.80 3.95
N SER A 98 8.76 16.33 4.05
CA SER A 98 7.64 15.76 4.80
C SER A 98 6.47 15.41 3.89
N ILE A 99 5.69 14.40 4.29
CA ILE A 99 4.39 14.14 3.66
C ILE A 99 3.55 15.41 3.75
N GLY A 100 3.01 15.86 2.62
CA GLY A 100 2.30 17.14 2.52
C GLY A 100 3.04 18.19 1.70
N ASP A 101 4.35 18.04 1.51
CA ASP A 101 5.16 19.01 0.77
C ASP A 101 4.84 18.97 -0.73
N ILE A 102 4.84 20.15 -1.35
CA ILE A 102 4.85 20.30 -2.80
C ILE A 102 6.30 20.22 -3.27
N ILE A 103 6.55 19.30 -4.19
CA ILE A 103 7.87 18.93 -4.67
C ILE A 103 7.97 19.23 -6.17
N LYS A 104 9.12 19.76 -6.59
CA LYS A 104 9.56 19.80 -7.98
C LYS A 104 10.47 18.64 -8.32
N LYS A 105 10.37 18.16 -9.55
CA LYS A 105 11.28 17.16 -10.10
C LYS A 105 12.73 17.59 -9.90
N GLY A 106 13.56 16.68 -9.42
CA GLY A 106 14.97 16.91 -9.10
C GLY A 106 15.22 17.49 -7.71
N GLU A 107 14.20 17.86 -6.93
CA GLU A 107 14.42 18.22 -5.52
C GLU A 107 14.87 17.02 -4.69
N VAL A 108 15.75 17.28 -3.72
CA VAL A 108 16.21 16.26 -2.77
C VAL A 108 15.12 16.01 -1.72
N LEU A 109 14.65 14.76 -1.66
CA LEU A 109 13.61 14.30 -0.74
C LEU A 109 14.18 13.77 0.57
N ALA A 110 15.30 13.05 0.46
CA ALA A 110 15.96 12.34 1.54
C ALA A 110 17.41 12.07 1.15
N THR A 111 18.19 11.55 2.10
CA THR A 111 19.52 10.99 1.85
C THR A 111 19.60 9.57 2.39
N ILE A 112 20.40 8.71 1.78
CA ILE A 112 20.68 7.35 2.26
C ILE A 112 22.19 7.18 2.30
N ASN A 113 22.77 7.08 3.51
CA ASN A 113 24.23 7.06 3.71
C ASN A 113 24.95 8.11 2.84
N GLU A 114 24.45 9.36 2.84
CA GLU A 114 24.95 10.52 2.06
C GLU A 114 24.51 10.62 0.59
N LYS A 115 23.92 9.57 -0.01
CA LYS A 115 23.39 9.65 -1.38
C LYS A 115 22.02 10.33 -1.41
N GLU A 116 21.85 11.32 -2.27
CA GLU A 116 20.60 12.04 -2.45
C GLU A 116 19.52 11.19 -3.12
N VAL A 117 18.30 11.25 -2.59
CA VAL A 117 17.10 10.69 -3.21
C VAL A 117 16.35 11.83 -3.88
N LEU A 118 16.37 11.85 -5.21
CA LEU A 118 15.76 12.91 -6.01
C LEU A 118 14.30 12.62 -6.35
N ALA A 119 13.50 13.68 -6.45
CA ALA A 119 12.12 13.59 -6.88
C ALA A 119 12.02 13.26 -8.39
N PRO A 120 11.35 12.15 -8.78
CA PRO A 120 11.24 11.76 -10.19
C PRO A 120 10.27 12.64 -10.99
N ILE A 121 9.30 13.26 -10.31
CA ILE A 121 8.22 14.06 -10.88
C ILE A 121 7.86 15.23 -9.97
N ASP A 122 7.18 16.23 -10.54
CA ASP A 122 6.48 17.26 -9.79
C ASP A 122 5.26 16.67 -9.06
N GLY A 123 4.93 17.17 -7.88
CA GLY A 123 3.66 16.83 -7.23
C GLY A 123 3.64 16.99 -5.72
N LEU A 124 2.65 16.35 -5.09
CA LEU A 124 2.50 16.29 -3.64
C LEU A 124 3.19 15.03 -3.11
N LEU A 125 4.13 15.17 -2.17
CA LEU A 125 4.69 14.03 -1.45
C LEU A 125 3.61 13.41 -0.55
N ARG A 126 3.20 12.17 -0.83
CA ARG A 126 2.07 11.51 -0.13
C ARG A 126 2.47 10.25 0.63
N GLY A 127 3.62 9.67 0.30
CA GLY A 127 4.19 8.55 1.03
C GLY A 127 5.67 8.78 1.22
N LEU A 128 6.15 8.48 2.42
CA LEU A 128 7.56 8.51 2.77
C LEU A 128 7.79 7.46 3.85
N ILE A 129 8.83 6.65 3.69
CA ILE A 129 9.23 5.68 4.71
C ILE A 129 9.69 6.42 5.96
N LYS A 130 9.56 5.78 7.11
CA LYS A 130 9.93 6.38 8.39
C LYS A 130 11.41 6.78 8.38
N ASP A 131 11.69 7.97 8.90
CA ASP A 131 13.05 8.47 9.10
C ASP A 131 13.88 7.50 9.95
N GLY A 132 15.16 7.31 9.61
CA GLY A 132 16.07 6.39 10.27
C GLY A 132 15.84 4.91 9.96
N THR A 133 14.94 4.57 9.02
CA THR A 133 14.75 3.18 8.58
C THR A 133 15.96 2.71 7.77
N ASN A 134 16.48 1.52 8.08
CA ASN A 134 17.43 0.83 7.20
C ASN A 134 16.68 0.29 5.99
N VAL A 135 17.00 0.83 4.82
CA VAL A 135 16.40 0.44 3.55
C VAL A 135 17.33 -0.46 2.74
N HIS A 136 16.75 -1.31 1.91
CA HIS A 136 17.48 -2.16 0.95
C HIS A 136 17.37 -1.60 -0.47
N LEU A 137 18.30 -2.00 -1.34
CA LEU A 137 18.24 -1.69 -2.77
C LEU A 137 16.91 -2.14 -3.38
N GLY A 138 16.25 -1.24 -4.12
CA GLY A 138 14.96 -1.49 -4.75
C GLY A 138 13.75 -1.45 -3.80
N GLN A 139 13.95 -1.15 -2.51
CA GLN A 139 12.83 -0.99 -1.58
C GLN A 139 12.04 0.28 -1.90
N LYS A 140 10.71 0.20 -1.86
CA LYS A 140 9.85 1.38 -1.97
C LYS A 140 10.03 2.26 -0.73
N ILE A 141 10.43 3.51 -0.95
CA ILE A 141 10.70 4.49 0.12
C ILE A 141 9.77 5.69 0.10
N GLY A 142 8.98 5.88 -0.97
CA GLY A 142 8.02 6.98 -1.02
C GLY A 142 7.10 6.94 -2.23
N ALA A 143 6.24 7.95 -2.32
CA ALA A 143 5.42 8.20 -3.49
C ALA A 143 5.02 9.67 -3.63
N ILE A 144 5.09 10.20 -4.85
CA ILE A 144 4.64 11.56 -5.22
C ILE A 144 3.35 11.45 -6.03
N HIS A 145 2.35 12.22 -5.66
CA HIS A 145 1.11 12.29 -6.41
C HIS A 145 1.20 13.43 -7.45
N PRO A 146 1.12 13.15 -8.77
CA PRO A 146 1.46 14.10 -9.85
C PRO A 146 0.51 15.30 -9.98
N ARG A 147 -0.59 15.33 -9.23
CA ARG A 147 -1.57 16.43 -9.24
C ARG A 147 -2.24 16.57 -7.89
N LEU A 148 -2.38 17.79 -7.39
CA LEU A 148 -3.46 18.14 -6.47
C LEU A 148 -4.59 18.73 -7.31
N LYS A 149 -5.68 17.98 -7.52
CA LYS A 149 -6.93 18.65 -7.90
C LYS A 149 -7.34 19.59 -6.76
N ALA A 150 -8.00 20.71 -7.07
CA ALA A 150 -8.54 21.59 -6.04
C ALA A 150 -9.33 20.79 -4.99
N GLY A 151 -8.94 20.91 -3.71
CA GLY A 151 -9.57 20.18 -2.59
C GLY A 151 -8.99 18.81 -2.24
N GLN A 152 -8.14 18.19 -3.07
CA GLN A 152 -7.39 17.00 -2.66
C GLN A 152 -6.27 17.42 -1.69
N LYS A 153 -6.23 16.79 -0.51
CA LYS A 153 -5.20 17.00 0.51
C LYS A 153 -4.54 15.66 0.81
N TYR A 154 -3.29 15.69 1.28
CA TYR A 154 -2.65 14.47 1.79
C TYR A 154 -3.42 13.89 2.98
N THR A 155 -4.20 14.71 3.69
CA THR A 155 -5.04 14.35 4.84
C THR A 155 -6.35 13.66 4.49
N THR A 156 -6.74 13.56 3.21
CA THR A 156 -7.98 12.88 2.82
C THR A 156 -7.74 11.46 2.33
N ILE A 157 -8.67 10.56 2.68
CA ILE A 157 -8.65 9.15 2.26
C ILE A 157 -9.00 9.05 0.77
N SER A 158 -8.16 8.34 0.02
CA SER A 158 -8.37 8.09 -1.42
C SER A 158 -9.66 7.32 -1.69
N ASP A 159 -10.21 7.50 -2.89
CA ASP A 159 -11.29 6.68 -3.45
C ASP A 159 -11.01 5.18 -3.28
N LYS A 160 -9.80 4.75 -3.62
CA LYS A 160 -9.38 3.35 -3.56
C LYS A 160 -9.39 2.82 -2.13
N ALA A 161 -8.81 3.56 -1.20
CA ALA A 161 -8.79 3.15 0.20
C ALA A 161 -10.21 3.11 0.81
N ARG A 162 -11.09 4.03 0.42
CA ARG A 162 -12.51 4.00 0.84
C ARG A 162 -13.25 2.77 0.32
N ASN A 163 -13.08 2.41 -0.95
CA ASN A 163 -13.75 1.24 -1.52
C ASN A 163 -13.24 -0.06 -0.89
N ILE A 164 -11.93 -0.20 -0.69
CA ILE A 164 -11.37 -1.38 -0.01
C ILE A 164 -11.85 -1.46 1.44
N GLY A 165 -11.81 -0.35 2.18
CA GLY A 165 -12.31 -0.31 3.56
C GLY A 165 -13.81 -0.57 3.66
N GLY A 166 -14.60 -0.11 2.69
CA GLY A 166 -16.02 -0.42 2.58
C GLY A 166 -16.29 -1.90 2.36
N GLY A 167 -15.55 -2.54 1.44
CA GLY A 167 -15.66 -3.99 1.23
C GLY A 167 -15.25 -4.82 2.45
N VAL A 168 -14.25 -4.37 3.22
CA VAL A 168 -13.91 -5.00 4.51
C VAL A 168 -15.05 -4.85 5.52
N LEU A 169 -15.65 -3.67 5.62
CA LEU A 169 -16.75 -3.43 6.55
C LEU A 169 -17.99 -4.25 6.20
N GLU A 170 -18.30 -4.42 4.91
CA GLU A 170 -19.42 -5.24 4.43
C GLU A 170 -19.20 -6.75 4.65
N ALA A 171 -17.94 -7.18 4.74
CA ALA A 171 -17.56 -8.57 4.99
C ALA A 171 -17.62 -8.97 6.48
N ILE A 172 -17.73 -8.01 7.40
CA ILE A 172 -17.83 -8.22 8.86
C ILE A 172 -19.30 -8.20 9.27
#